data_AF-A0A3M1HJC2-F1
#
_entry.id   AF-A0A3M1HJC2-F1
#
_cell.length_a   1.000
_cell.length_b   1.000
_cell.length_c   1.000
_cell.angle_alpha   90.00
_cell.angle_beta   90.00
_cell.angle_gamma   90.00
#
_symmetry.space_group_name_H-M   'P 1'
#
loop_
_entity.id
_entity.type
_entity.pdbx_description
1 polymer ?
#
loop_
_entity_poly.entity_id
_entity_poly.type
_entity_poly.pdbx_seq_one_letter_code
_entity_poly.pdbx_strand_id
1 'polypeptide(L)'
;MTTRQSSLGKIEISANAIATLVVETVLECYGVVGLAGKTKFDTWSKGLLSGDSAHHGVTVSVDDEGIVVDIYIIIEYGTRISEVARGVMSRVAYTLEEISGLPVLAVNVHVQGLRVSEPEPR
;
A
#
# COMPACT_ATOMS: atom_id res chain seq x y z
N MET A 1 -13.45 2.48 8.55
CA MET A 1 -14.52 2.38 7.52
C MET A 1 -14.86 3.80 7.13
N THR A 2 -14.93 4.10 5.83
CA THR A 2 -15.34 5.42 5.33
C THR A 2 -16.81 5.39 4.98
N THR A 3 -17.55 6.46 5.31
CA THR A 3 -18.95 6.65 4.89
C THR A 3 -19.09 7.88 4.00
N ARG A 4 -19.70 7.73 2.82
CA ARG A 4 -20.14 8.85 1.97
C ARG A 4 -21.64 8.76 1.75
N GLN A 5 -22.40 9.81 2.11
CA GLN A 5 -23.84 9.91 1.84
C GLN A 5 -24.10 10.75 0.60
N SER A 6 -24.92 10.24 -0.32
CA SER A 6 -25.42 10.95 -1.49
C SER A 6 -26.94 10.84 -1.57
N SER A 7 -27.58 11.62 -2.44
CA SER A 7 -29.03 11.49 -2.73
C SER A 7 -29.43 10.11 -3.27
N LEU A 8 -28.46 9.32 -3.72
CA LEU A 8 -28.63 7.95 -4.24
C LEU A 8 -28.39 6.86 -3.19
N GLY A 9 -27.96 7.22 -1.96
CA GLY A 9 -27.72 6.27 -0.88
C GLY A 9 -26.39 6.47 -0.14
N LYS A 10 -26.03 5.50 0.70
CA LYS A 10 -24.83 5.48 1.53
C LYS A 10 -23.79 4.53 0.93
N ILE A 11 -22.59 5.02 0.66
CA ILE A 11 -21.43 4.23 0.23
C ILE A 11 -20.54 4.03 1.44
N GLU A 12 -20.25 2.78 1.76
CA GLU A 12 -19.29 2.42 2.80
C GLU A 12 -18.10 1.68 2.17
N ILE A 13 -16.89 2.20 2.41
CA ILE A 13 -15.65 1.57 1.95
C ILE A 13 -14.91 1.04 3.18
N SER A 14 -14.60 -0.25 3.17
CA SER A 14 -13.83 -0.88 4.24
C SER A 14 -12.35 -0.50 4.14
N ALA A 15 -11.66 -0.42 5.28
CA ALA A 15 -10.21 -0.18 5.29
C ALA A 15 -9.45 -1.29 4.54
N ASN A 16 -9.94 -2.54 4.60
CA ASN A 16 -9.36 -3.65 3.85
C ASN A 16 -9.51 -3.49 2.33
N ALA A 17 -10.61 -2.92 1.85
CA ALA A 17 -10.79 -2.61 0.43
C ALA A 17 -9.79 -1.54 -0.05
N ILE A 18 -9.59 -0.49 0.76
CA ILE A 18 -8.57 0.54 0.52
C ILE A 18 -7.17 -0.10 0.50
N ALA A 19 -6.85 -0.94 1.49
CA ALA A 19 -5.55 -1.61 1.56
C ALA A 19 -5.30 -2.49 0.34
N THR A 20 -6.31 -3.24 -0.13
CA THR A 20 -6.21 -4.08 -1.34
C THR A 20 -5.93 -3.25 -2.58
N LEU A 21 -6.63 -2.11 -2.72
CA LEU A 21 -6.43 -1.17 -3.82
C LEU A 21 -5.01 -0.57 -3.81
N VAL A 22 -4.49 -0.22 -2.63
CA VAL A 22 -3.11 0.28 -2.47
C VAL A 22 -2.11 -0.80 -2.89
N VAL A 23 -2.29 -2.04 -2.43
CA VAL A 23 -1.42 -3.17 -2.78
C VAL A 23 -1.32 -3.34 -4.30
N GLU A 24 -2.47 -3.36 -4.98
CA GLU A 24 -2.53 -3.47 -6.44
C GLU A 24 -1.82 -2.29 -7.12
N THR A 25 -2.13 -1.06 -6.72
CA THR A 25 -1.53 0.16 -7.27
C THR A 25 -0.01 0.20 -7.13
N VAL A 26 0.51 -0.26 -5.98
CA VAL A 26 1.95 -0.29 -5.69
C VAL A 26 2.67 -1.33 -6.54
N LEU A 27 2.05 -2.50 -6.77
CA LEU A 27 2.64 -3.57 -7.58
C LEU A 27 2.70 -3.22 -9.07
N GLU A 28 1.87 -2.29 -9.54
CA GLU A 28 1.95 -1.73 -10.90
C GLU A 28 3.05 -0.68 -11.07
N CYS A 29 3.63 -0.16 -9.99
CA CYS A 29 4.63 0.90 -10.06
C CYS A 29 5.99 0.34 -10.51
N TYR A 30 6.57 0.97 -11.54
CA TYR A 30 7.89 0.61 -12.04
C TYR A 30 8.97 0.72 -10.95
N GLY A 31 9.83 -0.31 -10.87
CA GLY A 31 10.90 -0.40 -9.88
C GLY A 31 10.47 -1.00 -8.54
N VAL A 32 9.18 -1.29 -8.33
CA VAL A 32 8.72 -2.06 -7.17
C VAL A 32 8.73 -3.54 -7.51
N VAL A 33 9.48 -4.34 -6.74
CA VAL A 33 9.57 -5.79 -6.94
C VAL A 33 8.58 -6.55 -6.05
N GLY A 34 8.14 -5.90 -4.97
CA GLY A 34 7.12 -6.43 -4.10
C GLY A 34 6.92 -5.57 -2.86
N LEU A 35 5.94 -5.96 -2.07
CA LEU A 35 5.69 -5.39 -0.77
C LEU A 35 6.46 -6.13 0.30
N ALA A 36 6.95 -5.39 1.29
CA ALA A 36 7.62 -5.94 2.45
C ALA A 36 6.57 -6.24 3.52
N GLY A 37 5.97 -7.43 3.45
CA GLY A 37 5.15 -7.98 4.52
C GLY A 37 6.01 -8.65 5.61
N LYS A 38 5.48 -8.75 6.83
CA LYS A 38 6.08 -9.59 7.89
C LYS A 38 6.38 -10.96 7.29
N THR A 39 7.67 -11.32 7.32
CA THR A 39 8.27 -12.50 6.69
C THR A 39 7.38 -13.74 6.81
N LYS A 40 7.32 -14.57 5.75
CA LYS A 40 6.67 -15.90 5.75
C LYS A 40 7.06 -16.80 6.94
N PHE A 41 8.14 -16.46 7.65
CA PHE A 41 8.63 -17.11 8.86
C PHE A 41 7.83 -16.74 10.15
N ASP A 42 7.24 -15.55 10.22
CA ASP A 42 6.39 -15.12 11.36
C ASP A 42 4.99 -15.77 11.29
N THR A 43 4.53 -16.14 10.08
CA THR A 43 3.24 -16.81 9.86
C THR A 43 3.19 -18.24 10.41
N TRP A 44 4.30 -18.97 10.43
CA TRP A 44 4.35 -20.31 11.02
C TRP A 44 4.43 -20.29 12.56
N SER A 45 4.99 -19.23 13.14
CA SER A 45 5.25 -19.12 14.57
C SER A 45 4.15 -18.40 15.37
N LYS A 46 3.25 -17.67 14.71
CA LYS A 46 2.08 -17.05 15.33
C LYS A 46 0.80 -17.66 14.81
N GLY A 47 0.43 -18.78 15.41
CA GLY A 47 -0.93 -19.28 15.34
C GLY A 47 -1.91 -18.16 15.73
N LEU A 48 -2.79 -17.82 14.79
CA LEU A 48 -4.15 -17.36 15.05
C LEU A 48 -4.32 -16.29 16.14
N LEU A 49 -3.58 -15.17 16.11
CA LEU A 49 -3.96 -13.98 16.87
C LEU A 49 -3.43 -12.72 16.17
N SER A 50 -4.35 -11.93 15.63
CA SER A 50 -4.47 -10.48 15.86
C SER A 50 -5.23 -9.84 14.71
N GLY A 51 -6.40 -9.29 15.03
CA GLY A 51 -7.29 -8.53 14.15
C GLY A 51 -6.74 -7.17 13.75
N ASP A 52 -5.48 -7.09 13.35
CA ASP A 52 -4.93 -5.90 12.70
C ASP A 52 -4.93 -6.11 11.18
N SER A 53 -5.62 -5.22 10.48
CA SER A 53 -5.76 -5.10 9.02
C SER A 53 -4.44 -4.83 8.28
N ALA A 54 -3.31 -5.38 8.73
CA ALA A 54 -2.01 -5.26 8.09
C ALA A 54 -1.95 -6.21 6.89
N HIS A 55 -2.53 -5.79 5.76
CA HIS A 55 -2.40 -6.49 4.51
C HIS A 55 -0.97 -6.35 3.99
N HIS A 56 -0.15 -7.39 4.12
CA HIS A 56 1.05 -7.61 3.30
C HIS A 56 2.00 -6.40 3.13
N GLY A 57 2.26 -5.63 4.20
CA GLY A 57 3.16 -4.46 4.11
C GLY A 57 2.46 -3.14 3.77
N VAL A 58 1.13 -3.07 3.88
CA VAL A 58 0.35 -1.84 3.80
C VAL A 58 -0.49 -1.70 5.07
N THR A 59 -0.45 -0.52 5.67
CA THR A 59 -1.33 -0.12 6.79
C THR A 59 -2.14 1.08 6.36
N VAL A 60 -3.45 1.04 6.60
CA VAL A 60 -4.37 2.11 6.24
C VAL A 60 -5.07 2.60 7.50
N SER A 61 -4.92 3.89 7.77
CA SER A 61 -5.65 4.60 8.82
C SER A 61 -6.64 5.54 8.15
N VAL A 62 -7.88 5.49 8.61
CA VAL A 62 -8.96 6.34 8.13
C VAL A 62 -9.62 6.99 9.32
N ASP A 63 -9.70 8.30 9.30
CA ASP A 63 -10.41 9.12 10.28
C ASP A 63 -11.36 10.09 9.57
N ASP A 64 -11.90 11.05 10.33
CA ASP A 64 -12.83 12.05 9.81
C ASP A 64 -12.14 13.10 8.91
N GLU A 65 -10.81 13.26 9.01
CA GLU A 65 -10.04 14.23 8.23
C GLU A 65 -9.60 13.66 6.88
N GLY A 66 -9.33 12.35 6.81
CA GLY A 66 -9.01 11.69 5.54
C GLY A 66 -8.32 10.34 5.70
N ILE A 67 -7.50 10.01 4.70
CA ILE A 67 -6.80 8.72 4.62
C ILE A 67 -5.30 8.92 4.81
N VAL A 68 -4.70 8.12 5.70
CA VAL A 68 -3.25 7.98 5.86
C VAL A 68 -2.85 6.56 5.51
N VAL A 69 -1.80 6.42 4.68
CA VAL A 69 -1.33 5.12 4.20
C VAL A 69 0.16 4.98 4.45
N ASP A 70 0.55 3.89 5.11
CA ASP A 70 1.94 3.47 5.27
C ASP A 70 2.21 2.24 4.41
N ILE A 71 3.20 2.34 3.53
CA ILE A 71 3.53 1.33 2.52
C ILE A 71 4.98 0.90 2.72
N TYR A 72 5.20 -0.40 2.84
CA TYR A 72 6.52 -1.00 2.97
C TYR A 72 6.86 -1.76 1.69
N ILE A 73 7.92 -1.36 1.00
CA ILE A 73 8.26 -1.88 -0.34
C ILE A 73 9.70 -2.39 -0.43
N ILE A 74 9.91 -3.29 -1.38
CA ILE A 74 11.22 -3.74 -1.85
C ILE A 74 11.38 -3.24 -3.29
N ILE A 75 12.48 -2.54 -3.53
CA ILE A 75 12.76 -1.88 -4.81
C ILE A 75 13.81 -2.66 -5.61
N GLU A 76 13.74 -2.60 -6.92
CA GLU A 76 14.75 -3.17 -7.81
C GLU A 76 16.08 -2.41 -7.73
N TYR A 77 17.19 -3.14 -7.55
CA TYR A 77 18.52 -2.57 -7.57
C TYR A 77 18.83 -1.91 -8.94
N GLY A 78 19.49 -0.76 -8.92
CA GLY A 78 19.83 0.00 -10.13
C GLY A 78 18.80 1.08 -10.49
N THR A 79 17.68 1.18 -9.77
CA THR A 79 16.72 2.28 -9.89
C THR A 79 17.00 3.39 -8.87
N ARG A 80 16.59 4.63 -9.19
CA ARG A 80 16.66 5.74 -8.22
C ARG A 80 15.53 5.60 -7.22
N ILE A 81 15.87 5.20 -5.99
CA ILE A 81 14.90 4.99 -4.89
C ILE A 81 13.97 6.19 -4.72
N SER A 82 14.48 7.42 -4.78
CA SER A 82 13.69 8.64 -4.64
C SER A 82 12.62 8.80 -5.72
N GLU A 83 12.93 8.43 -6.97
CA GLU A 83 12.00 8.52 -8.09
C GLU A 83 10.91 7.44 -7.97
N VAL A 84 11.30 6.21 -7.63
CA VAL A 84 10.34 5.12 -7.41
C VAL A 84 9.40 5.45 -6.25
N ALA A 85 9.93 5.87 -5.11
CA ALA A 85 9.13 6.23 -3.94
C ALA A 85 8.16 7.39 -4.25
N ARG A 86 8.63 8.43 -4.97
CA ARG A 86 7.78 9.55 -5.38
C ARG A 86 6.69 9.13 -6.35
N GLY A 87 7.02 8.24 -7.29
CA GLY A 87 6.06 7.63 -8.21
C GLY A 87 4.97 6.87 -7.46
N VAL A 88 5.37 6.01 -6.51
CA VAL A 88 4.44 5.26 -5.67
C VAL A 88 3.54 6.19 -4.85
N MET A 89 4.11 7.19 -4.16
CA MET A 89 3.32 8.16 -3.38
C MET A 89 2.27 8.87 -4.23
N SER A 90 2.68 9.36 -5.41
CA SER A 90 1.79 10.10 -6.31
C SER A 90 0.70 9.21 -6.91
N ARG A 91 1.06 8.00 -7.33
CA ARG A 91 0.13 7.03 -7.92
C ARG A 91 -0.92 6.58 -6.91
N VAL A 92 -0.50 6.25 -5.69
CA VAL A 92 -1.42 5.81 -4.62
C VAL A 92 -2.35 6.93 -4.20
N ALA A 93 -1.83 8.14 -3.95
CA ALA A 93 -2.66 9.29 -3.59
C ALA A 93 -3.75 9.54 -4.64
N TYR A 94 -3.35 9.63 -5.92
CA TYR A 94 -4.29 9.82 -7.03
C TYR A 94 -5.37 8.73 -7.10
N THR A 95 -4.97 7.46 -7.07
CA THR A 95 -5.92 6.34 -7.18
C THR A 95 -6.91 6.31 -6.00
N LEU A 96 -6.43 6.61 -4.79
CA LEU A 96 -7.28 6.62 -3.60
C LEU A 96 -8.25 7.79 -3.59
N GLU A 97 -7.82 8.99 -3.95
CA GLU A 97 -8.70 10.15 -4.03
C GLU A 97 -9.79 9.95 -5.09
N GLU A 98 -9.42 9.40 -6.26
CA GLU A 98 -10.35 9.13 -7.36
C GLU A 98 -11.43 8.10 -6.96
N ILE A 99 -11.04 7.00 -6.31
CA ILE A 99 -11.97 5.90 -5.98
C ILE A 99 -12.76 6.18 -4.70
N SER A 100 -12.10 6.69 -3.66
CA SER A 100 -12.75 6.93 -2.36
C SER A 100 -13.51 8.25 -2.31
N GLY A 101 -13.11 9.25 -3.10
CA GLY A 101 -13.61 10.62 -3.01
C GLY A 101 -13.30 11.31 -1.68
N LEU A 102 -12.37 10.76 -0.90
CA LEU A 102 -11.85 11.37 0.33
C LEU A 102 -10.46 11.97 0.07
N PRO A 103 -10.08 13.01 0.82
CA PRO A 103 -8.71 13.52 0.79
C PRO A 103 -7.71 12.49 1.35
N VAL A 104 -6.56 12.36 0.69
CA VAL A 104 -5.43 11.60 1.20
C VAL A 104 -4.49 12.57 1.93
N LEU A 105 -4.39 12.42 3.25
CA LEU A 105 -3.60 13.29 4.10
C LEU A 105 -2.10 13.00 3.96
N ALA A 106 -1.73 11.73 3.89
CA ALA A 106 -0.35 11.30 3.75
C ALA A 106 -0.23 9.91 3.11
N VAL A 107 0.81 9.75 2.28
CA VAL A 107 1.28 8.46 1.79
C VAL A 107 2.74 8.32 2.17
N ASN A 108 3.02 7.48 3.16
CA ASN A 108 4.37 7.21 3.64
C ASN A 108 4.91 5.96 2.96
N VAL A 109 6.07 6.07 2.30
CA VAL A 109 6.73 4.94 1.64
C VAL A 109 8.03 4.61 2.35
N HIS A 110 8.08 3.39 2.88
CA HIS A 110 9.22 2.82 3.58
C HIS A 110 9.89 1.77 2.70
N VAL A 111 11.13 2.05 2.30
CA VAL A 111 11.93 1.13 1.50
C VAL A 111 12.70 0.22 2.45
N GLN A 112 12.30 -1.05 2.55
CA GLN A 112 12.90 -2.01 3.48
C GLN A 112 14.07 -2.78 2.89
N GLY A 113 14.19 -2.82 1.57
CA GLY A 113 15.27 -3.53 0.92
C GLY A 113 15.35 -3.28 -0.58
N LEU A 114 16.47 -3.74 -1.14
CA LEU A 114 16.70 -3.79 -2.57
C LEU A 114 16.81 -5.25 -3.00
N ARG A 115 16.21 -5.59 -4.13
CA ARG A 115 16.40 -6.90 -4.77
C ARG A 115 17.28 -6.73 -6.00
N VAL A 116 18.34 -7.53 -6.04
CA VAL A 116 19.17 -7.68 -7.24
C VAL A 116 18.51 -8.77 -8.09
N SER A 117 18.02 -8.39 -9.27
CA SER A 117 17.63 -9.33 -10.30
C SER A 117 18.92 -9.94 -10.85
N GLU A 118 19.18 -11.23 -10.62
CA GLU A 118 20.29 -11.90 -11.31
C GLU A 118 20.05 -11.81 -12.82
N PRO A 119 21.01 -11.31 -13.61
CA PRO A 119 20.88 -11.38 -15.06
C PRO A 119 20.83 -12.85 -15.46
N GLU A 120 19.89 -13.23 -16.33
CA GLU A 120 19.86 -14.60 -16.85
C GLU A 120 21.24 -14.94 -17.44
N PRO A 121 21.83 -16.10 -17.10
CA PRO A 121 23.08 -16.52 -17.68
C PRO A 121 22.88 -16.71 -19.19
N ARG A 122 23.65 -15.97 -19.98
CA ARG A 122 23.74 -16.14 -21.44
C ARG A 122 24.46 -17.44 -21.81
#